data_AF-A0A923A0Q8-F1
#
_entry.id   AF-A0A923A0Q8-F1
#
_cell.length_a   1.000
_cell.length_b   1.000
_cell.length_c   1.000
_cell.angle_alpha   90.00
_cell.angle_beta   90.00
_cell.angle_gamma   90.00
#
_symmetry.space_group_name_H-M   'P 1'
#
loop_
_entity.id
_entity.type
_entity.pdbx_description
1 polymer ?
#
loop_
_entity_poly.entity_id
_entity_poly.type
_entity_poly.pdbx_seq_one_letter_code
_entity_poly.pdbx_strand_id
1 'polypeptide(L)'
;MPIWKKLYGIIWLIFFAFLLVLLKSLPLYASIHAVVGVLIILVAIHNRKRIAATGCPVRIKRIAFVMVAMSILALLTGVLLKAPLPYFVMGLIQFLHIATAAGLFTQSASVATSFDMWQEKEF
;
A
#
# COMPACT_ATOMS: atom_id res chain seq x y z
N MET A 1 1.01 5.36 -21.23
CA MET A 1 1.83 4.45 -20.41
C MET A 1 0.99 3.24 -20.01
N PRO A 2 1.47 2.00 -20.22
CA PRO A 2 0.76 0.77 -19.85
C PRO A 2 0.32 0.80 -18.39
N ILE A 3 -0.83 0.18 -18.09
CA ILE A 3 -1.37 0.15 -16.72
C ILE A 3 -0.40 -0.55 -15.78
N TRP A 4 0.20 -1.67 -16.21
CA TRP A 4 1.15 -2.45 -15.42
C TRP A 4 2.33 -1.61 -14.90
N LYS A 5 2.92 -0.72 -15.71
CA LYS A 5 4.02 0.16 -15.27
C LYS A 5 3.63 1.04 -14.07
N LYS A 6 2.37 1.49 -14.03
CA LYS A 6 1.86 2.27 -12.89
C LYS A 6 1.58 1.41 -11.65
N LEU A 7 1.28 0.12 -11.84
CA LEU A 7 1.13 -0.83 -10.74
C LEU A 7 2.46 -1.04 -10.02
N TYR A 8 3.58 -1.17 -10.75
CA TYR A 8 4.91 -1.23 -10.13
C TYR A 8 5.28 0.06 -9.39
N GLY A 9 4.75 1.21 -9.80
CA GLY A 9 4.95 2.48 -9.10
C GLY A 9 4.50 2.47 -7.63
N ILE A 10 3.39 1.77 -7.30
CA ILE A 10 2.93 1.71 -5.91
C ILE A 10 3.86 0.87 -5.03
N ILE A 11 4.49 -0.16 -5.61
CA ILE A 11 5.47 -1.01 -4.92
C ILE A 11 6.64 -0.16 -4.46
N TRP A 12 7.17 0.68 -5.35
CA TRP A 12 8.23 1.63 -5.03
C TRP A 12 7.82 2.63 -3.96
N LEU A 13 6.61 3.19 -4.03
CA LEU A 13 6.12 4.09 -2.98
C LEU A 13 6.07 3.42 -1.61
N ILE A 14 5.56 2.19 -1.53
CA ILE A 14 5.49 1.42 -0.28
C ILE A 14 6.90 1.09 0.23
N PHE A 15 7.81 0.69 -0.68
CA PHE A 15 9.21 0.45 -0.34
C PHE A 15 9.89 1.70 0.24
N PHE A 16 9.68 2.87 -0.39
CA PHE A 16 10.18 4.13 0.16
C PHE A 16 9.56 4.47 1.51
N ALA A 17 8.28 4.16 1.74
CA ALA A 17 7.66 4.35 3.05
C ALA A 17 8.35 3.50 4.14
N PHE A 18 8.77 2.27 3.83
CA PHE A 18 9.60 1.45 4.72
C PHE A 18 10.98 2.08 4.96
N LEU A 19 11.66 2.54 3.91
CA LEU A 19 12.97 3.19 4.05
C LEU A 19 12.92 4.45 4.90
N LEU A 20 11.83 5.24 4.82
CA LEU A 20 11.66 6.43 5.66
C LEU A 20 11.68 6.10 7.16
N VAL A 21 11.30 4.89 7.58
CA VAL A 21 11.37 4.47 8.99
C VAL A 21 12.82 4.43 9.49
N LEU A 22 13.78 4.13 8.62
CA LEU A 22 15.22 4.16 8.96
C LEU A 22 15.70 5.58 9.25
N LEU A 23 14.97 6.58 8.77
CA LEU A 23 15.26 8.00 8.92
C LEU A 23 14.42 8.66 10.03
N LYS A 24 13.87 7.87 10.98
CA LYS A 24 12.96 8.37 12.02
C LYS A 24 13.52 9.46 12.93
N SER A 25 14.84 9.61 12.99
CA SER A 25 15.54 10.66 13.75
C SER A 25 15.56 12.01 13.04
N LEU A 26 15.27 12.08 11.74
CA LEU A 26 15.28 13.33 10.99
C LEU A 26 14.07 14.22 11.34
N PRO A 27 14.25 15.55 11.38
CA PRO A 27 13.11 16.46 11.44
C PRO A 27 12.20 16.22 10.24
N LEU A 28 10.89 16.38 10.44
CA LEU A 28 9.85 16.17 9.42
C LEU A 28 9.62 14.72 8.93
N TYR A 29 10.39 13.73 9.40
CA TYR A 29 10.19 12.31 9.02
C TYR A 29 8.71 11.90 9.08
N ALA A 30 8.04 12.19 10.20
CA ALA A 30 6.67 11.77 10.42
C ALA A 30 5.70 12.41 9.41
N SER A 31 5.93 13.69 9.06
CA SER A 31 5.14 14.41 8.07
C SER A 31 5.36 13.85 6.67
N ILE A 32 6.62 13.58 6.29
CA ILE A 32 6.97 13.00 4.99
C ILE A 32 6.38 11.58 4.88
N HIS A 33 6.52 10.76 5.92
CA HIS A 33 5.97 9.41 5.96
C HIS A 33 4.43 9.41 5.84
N ALA A 34 3.76 10.34 6.52
CA ALA A 34 2.31 10.52 6.40
C ALA A 34 1.88 10.93 4.98
N VAL A 35 2.60 11.87 4.35
CA VAL A 35 2.34 12.28 2.96
C VAL A 35 2.51 11.12 1.99
N VAL A 36 3.58 10.33 2.13
CA VAL A 36 3.79 9.12 1.32
C VAL A 36 2.65 8.11 1.55
N GLY A 37 2.20 7.92 2.79
CA GLY A 37 1.04 7.09 3.11
C GLY A 37 -0.23 7.51 2.39
N VAL A 38 -0.53 8.82 2.35
CA VAL A 38 -1.67 9.37 1.59
C VAL A 38 -1.51 9.11 0.08
N LEU A 39 -0.32 9.32 -0.47
CA LEU A 39 -0.04 9.05 -1.88
C LEU A 39 -0.27 7.57 -2.22
N ILE A 40 0.15 6.64 -1.36
CA ILE A 40 -0.09 5.20 -1.54
C ILE A 40 -1.59 4.92 -1.65
N ILE A 41 -2.44 5.50 -0.80
CA ILE A 41 -3.89 5.29 -0.82
C ILE A 41 -4.49 5.82 -2.13
N LEU A 42 -4.11 7.04 -2.53
CA LEU A 42 -4.60 7.66 -3.78
C LEU A 42 -4.21 6.81 -5.01
N VAL A 43 -2.97 6.34 -5.05
CA VAL A 43 -2.48 5.47 -6.12
C VAL A 43 -3.17 4.10 -6.08
N ALA A 44 -3.40 3.52 -4.90
CA ALA A 44 -4.13 2.26 -4.75
C ALA A 44 -5.56 2.36 -5.31
N ILE A 45 -6.28 3.43 -4.96
CA ILE A 45 -7.64 3.69 -5.44
C ILE A 45 -7.62 3.92 -6.96
N HIS A 46 -6.68 4.72 -7.46
CA HIS A 46 -6.53 4.97 -8.90
C HIS A 46 -6.29 3.66 -9.67
N ASN A 47 -5.35 2.84 -9.21
CA ASN A 47 -5.01 1.56 -9.82
C ASN A 47 -6.19 0.60 -9.78
N ARG A 48 -6.90 0.47 -8.65
CA ARG A 48 -8.12 -0.35 -8.54
C ARG A 48 -9.16 0.07 -9.55
N LYS A 49 -9.46 1.38 -9.68
CA LYS A 49 -10.45 1.88 -10.66
C LYS A 49 -10.08 1.50 -12.09
N ARG A 50 -8.80 1.60 -12.46
CA ARG A 50 -8.32 1.22 -13.80
C ARG A 50 -8.39 -0.28 -14.05
N ILE A 51 -7.97 -1.10 -13.08
CA ILE A 51 -8.08 -2.56 -13.17
C ILE A 51 -9.56 -3.00 -13.26
N ALA A 52 -10.45 -2.37 -12.50
CA ALA A 52 -11.87 -2.70 -12.53
C ALA A 52 -12.50 -2.48 -13.92
N ALA A 53 -12.02 -1.45 -14.63
CA ALA A 53 -12.45 -1.11 -15.99
C ALA A 53 -11.87 -2.01 -17.09
N THR A 54 -11.02 -2.99 -16.77
CA THR A 54 -10.49 -3.94 -17.76
C THR A 54 -11.24 -5.28 -17.77
N GLY A 55 -10.98 -6.09 -18.79
CA GLY A 55 -11.44 -7.48 -18.88
C GLY A 55 -10.61 -8.48 -18.08
N CYS A 56 -9.75 -8.04 -17.15
CA CYS A 56 -8.87 -8.96 -16.42
C CYS A 56 -9.67 -9.89 -15.49
N PRO A 57 -9.12 -11.06 -15.14
CA PRO A 57 -9.76 -11.99 -14.23
C PRO A 57 -10.22 -11.32 -12.92
N VAL A 58 -11.40 -11.73 -12.44
CA VAL A 58 -12.00 -11.23 -11.19
C VAL A 58 -11.06 -11.39 -9.99
N ARG A 59 -10.20 -12.42 -10.00
CA ARG A 59 -9.18 -12.63 -8.96
C ARG A 59 -8.26 -11.42 -8.81
N ILE A 60 -7.76 -10.84 -9.91
CA ILE A 60 -6.89 -9.65 -9.89
C ILE A 60 -7.65 -8.45 -9.31
N LYS A 61 -8.93 -8.28 -9.71
CA LYS A 61 -9.80 -7.20 -9.20
C LYS A 61 -10.02 -7.30 -7.68
N ARG A 62 -10.18 -8.52 -7.15
CA ARG A 62 -10.30 -8.76 -5.71
C ARG A 62 -9.02 -8.40 -4.96
N ILE A 63 -7.86 -8.80 -5.46
CA ILE A 63 -6.59 -8.45 -4.81
C ILE A 63 -6.36 -6.93 -4.85
N ALA A 64 -6.68 -6.27 -5.97
CA ALA A 64 -6.62 -4.81 -6.07
C ALA A 64 -7.58 -4.09 -5.10
N PHE A 65 -8.72 -4.69 -4.77
CA PHE A 65 -9.60 -4.18 -3.71
C PHE A 65 -8.98 -4.37 -2.32
N VAL A 66 -8.41 -5.54 -2.03
CA VAL A 66 -7.71 -5.81 -0.76
C VAL A 66 -6.57 -4.82 -0.55
N MET A 67 -5.79 -4.52 -1.59
CA MET A 67 -4.75 -3.48 -1.57
C MET A 67 -5.31 -2.12 -1.08
N VAL A 68 -6.47 -1.68 -1.59
CA VAL A 68 -7.10 -0.43 -1.11
C VAL A 68 -7.51 -0.55 0.36
N ALA A 69 -8.17 -1.65 0.75
CA ALA A 69 -8.58 -1.85 2.14
C ALA A 69 -7.39 -1.85 3.11
N MET A 70 -6.28 -2.51 2.75
CA MET A 70 -5.06 -2.53 3.54
C MET A 70 -4.41 -1.14 3.63
N SER A 71 -4.43 -0.34 2.55
CA SER A 71 -3.92 1.04 2.61
C SER A 71 -4.73 1.92 3.57
N ILE A 72 -6.05 1.73 3.65
CA ILE A 72 -6.92 2.42 4.60
C ILE A 72 -6.64 1.93 6.03
N LEU A 73 -6.49 0.62 6.24
CA LEU A 73 -6.14 0.08 7.55
C LEU A 73 -4.76 0.56 8.03
N ALA A 74 -3.78 0.68 7.12
CA ALA A 74 -2.48 1.27 7.42
C ALA A 74 -2.61 2.75 7.84
N LEU A 75 -3.47 3.53 7.18
CA LEU A 75 -3.78 4.91 7.61
C LEU A 75 -4.37 4.94 9.02
N LEU A 76 -5.42 4.15 9.27
CA LEU A 76 -6.10 4.13 10.56
C LEU A 76 -5.15 3.77 11.69
N THR A 77 -4.38 2.70 11.52
CA THR A 77 -3.36 2.29 12.50
C THR A 77 -2.25 3.34 12.65
N GLY A 78 -1.83 3.99 11.56
CA GLY A 78 -0.84 5.08 11.61
C GLY A 78 -1.33 6.33 12.37
N VAL A 79 -2.60 6.68 12.20
CA VAL A 79 -3.24 7.78 12.97
C VAL A 79 -3.36 7.39 14.44
N LEU A 80 -3.77 6.16 14.75
CA LEU A 80 -3.90 5.67 16.12
C LEU A 80 -2.55 5.65 16.87
N LEU A 81 -1.42 5.48 16.17
CA LEU A 81 -0.08 5.60 16.77
C LEU A 81 0.27 7.01 17.25
N LYS A 82 -0.57 8.02 16.99
CA LYS A 82 -0.40 9.38 17.53
C LYS A 82 -1.28 9.64 18.76
N ALA A 83 -2.16 8.70 19.11
CA ALA A 83 -3.05 8.84 20.26
C ALA A 83 -2.32 8.51 21.58
N PRO A 84 -2.70 9.14 22.71
CA PRO A 84 -2.14 8.85 24.03
C PRO A 84 -2.74 7.55 24.61
N LEU A 85 -2.34 6.40 24.06
CA LEU A 85 -2.84 5.08 24.46
C LEU A 85 -1.86 4.35 25.40
N PRO A 86 -2.34 3.36 26.18
CA PRO A 86 -1.48 2.52 27.02
C PRO A 86 -0.37 1.81 26.22
N TYR A 87 0.79 1.60 26.84
CA TYR A 87 1.98 1.04 26.17
C TYR A 87 1.72 -0.29 25.42
N PHE A 88 1.00 -1.23 26.06
CA PHE A 88 0.67 -2.50 25.42
C PHE A 88 -0.21 -2.32 24.16
N VAL A 89 -1.19 -1.41 24.22
CA VAL A 89 -2.07 -1.09 23.10
C VAL A 89 -1.27 -0.46 21.96
N MET A 90 -0.34 0.44 22.27
CA MET A 90 0.58 1.04 21.30
C MET A 90 1.44 -0.02 20.59
N GLY A 91 1.99 -0.98 21.33
CA GLY A 91 2.75 -2.10 20.76
C GLY A 91 1.93 -2.95 19.78
N LEU A 92 0.69 -3.27 20.15
CA LEU A 92 -0.23 -4.00 19.27
C LEU A 92 -0.57 -3.20 17.99
N ILE A 93 -0.88 -1.91 18.11
CA ILE A 93 -1.17 -1.05 16.96
C ILE A 93 0.04 -0.94 16.05
N GLN A 94 1.25 -0.81 16.62
CA GLN A 94 2.49 -0.74 15.85
C GLN A 94 2.73 -2.04 15.06
N PHE A 95 2.52 -3.19 15.70
CA PHE A 95 2.59 -4.48 15.03
C PHE A 95 1.59 -4.57 13.88
N LEU A 96 0.32 -4.22 14.12
CA LEU A 96 -0.73 -4.22 13.10
C LEU A 96 -0.41 -3.27 11.94
N HIS A 97 0.14 -2.09 12.22
CA HIS A 97 0.54 -1.13 11.20
C HIS A 97 1.62 -1.72 10.28
N ILE A 98 2.68 -2.30 10.85
CA ILE A 98 3.79 -2.91 10.10
C ILE A 98 3.32 -4.13 9.32
N ALA A 99 2.55 -5.03 9.95
CA ALA A 99 2.01 -6.22 9.30
C ALA A 99 1.10 -5.86 8.13
N THR A 100 0.25 -4.84 8.30
CA THR A 100 -0.62 -4.32 7.24
C THR A 100 0.19 -3.70 6.11
N ALA A 101 1.24 -2.93 6.41
CA ALA A 101 2.12 -2.35 5.39
C ALA A 101 2.86 -3.44 4.59
N ALA A 102 3.33 -4.50 5.26
CA ALA A 102 4.00 -5.63 4.60
C ALA A 102 3.03 -6.42 3.72
N GLY A 103 1.80 -6.65 4.21
CA GLY A 103 0.74 -7.26 3.41
C GLY A 103 0.37 -6.39 2.21
N LEU A 104 0.27 -5.07 2.38
CA LEU A 104 0.01 -4.14 1.29
C LEU A 104 1.11 -4.21 0.22
N PHE A 105 2.38 -4.32 0.61
CA PHE A 105 3.51 -4.49 -0.30
C PHE A 105 3.38 -5.78 -1.13
N THR A 106 3.13 -6.92 -0.48
CA THR A 106 3.00 -8.22 -1.15
C THR A 106 1.76 -8.29 -2.05
N GLN A 107 0.62 -7.75 -1.63
CA GLN A 107 -0.58 -7.68 -2.48
C GLN A 107 -0.38 -6.76 -3.68
N SER A 108 0.36 -5.64 -3.51
CA SER A 108 0.69 -4.74 -4.61
C SER A 108 1.57 -5.42 -5.65
N ALA A 109 2.59 -6.17 -5.22
CA ALA A 109 3.42 -6.98 -6.11
C ALA A 109 2.60 -8.05 -6.84
N SER A 110 1.75 -8.77 -6.12
CA SER A 110 0.84 -9.78 -6.70
C SER A 110 -0.07 -9.19 -7.78
N VAL A 111 -0.70 -8.03 -7.52
CA VAL A 111 -1.55 -7.34 -8.51
C VAL A 111 -0.75 -6.88 -9.72
N ALA A 112 0.43 -6.28 -9.50
CA ALA A 112 1.26 -5.80 -10.59
C ALA A 112 1.66 -6.93 -11.53
N THR A 113 2.28 -7.99 -10.99
CA THR A 113 2.75 -9.13 -11.78
C THR A 113 1.60 -9.87 -12.45
N SER A 114 0.52 -10.19 -11.72
CA SER A 114 -0.60 -10.92 -12.33
C SER A 114 -1.31 -10.12 -13.43
N PHE A 115 -1.41 -8.79 -13.28
CA PHE A 115 -2.00 -7.94 -14.31
C PHE A 115 -1.08 -7.78 -15.53
N ASP A 116 0.23 -7.68 -15.30
CA ASP A 116 1.26 -7.62 -16.35
C ASP A 116 1.20 -8.87 -17.24
N MET A 117 1.30 -10.05 -16.63
CA MET A 117 1.25 -11.33 -17.35
C MET A 117 -0.08 -11.53 -18.11
N TRP A 118 -1.20 -11.10 -17.52
CA TRP A 118 -2.49 -11.11 -18.23
C TRP A 118 -2.51 -10.17 -19.44
N GLN A 119 -1.96 -8.96 -19.29
CA GLN A 119 -1.95 -7.97 -20.36
C GLN A 119 -1.07 -8.41 -21.54
N GLU A 120 0.08 -9.02 -21.24
CA GLU A 120 1.04 -9.53 -22.23
C GLU A 120 0.68 -10.93 -22.76
N LYS A 121 -0.42 -11.54 -22.29
CA LYS A 121 -0.91 -12.87 -22.69
C LYS A 121 0.13 -13.98 -22.46
N GLU A 122 0.87 -13.89 -21.36
CA GLU A 122 1.81 -14.93 -20.92
C GLU A 122 1.08 -16.14 -20.27
N PHE A 123 -0.26 -16.12 -20.24
CA PHE A 123 -1.14 -17.19 -19.77
C PHE A 123 -2.40 -17.32 -20.64
#